data_AF-A0A6B3G068-F1
#
_entry.id   AF-A0A6B3G068-F1
#
_cell.length_a   1.000
_cell.length_b   1.000
_cell.length_c   1.000
_cell.angle_alpha   90.00
_cell.angle_beta   90.00
_cell.angle_gamma   90.00
#
_symmetry.space_group_name_H-M   'P 1'
#
loop_
_entity.id
_entity.type
_entity.pdbx_description
1 polymer ?
#
loop_
_entity_poly.entity_id
_entity_poly.type
_entity_poly.pdbx_seq_one_letter_code
_entity_poly.pdbx_strand_id
1 'polypeptide(L)' 'HFALTCFAAGAGGMGSELPDAELYLTGGLHGGLAYTDDELRRVFSGLTEIELRRMTDEAPESPLFGEPFLWAA' A
#
# COMPACT_ATOMS: atom_id res chain seq x y z
N HIS A 1 1.08 -11.51 15.37
CA HIS A 1 1.72 -10.75 14.28
C HIS A 1 0.68 -10.51 13.21
N PHE A 2 0.54 -9.26 12.76
CA PHE A 2 -0.33 -8.83 11.68
C PHE A 2 0.56 -8.43 10.50
N ALA A 3 0.12 -8.68 9.28
CA ALA A 3 0.84 -8.28 8.07
C ALA A 3 -0.15 -7.77 7.01
N LEU A 4 0.31 -6.85 6.17
CA LEU A 4 -0.44 -6.17 5.14
C LEU A 4 0.39 -6.06 3.86
N THR A 5 -0.26 -6.39 2.73
CA THR A 5 0.19 -6.00 1.39
C THR A 5 -0.88 -5.13 0.77
N CYS A 6 -0.52 -3.91 0.42
CA CYS A 6 -1.43 -2.95 -0.22
C CYS A 6 -0.67 -2.04 -1.18
N PHE A 7 -1.41 -1.35 -2.03
CA PHE A 7 -0.86 -0.37 -2.95
C PHE A 7 -0.24 0.81 -2.21
N ALA A 8 0.85 1.30 -2.78
CA ALA A 8 1.62 2.34 -2.17
C ALA A 8 1.56 3.63 -3.00
N ALA A 9 1.17 4.73 -2.34
CA ALA A 9 0.95 6.03 -2.97
C ALA A 9 2.26 6.73 -3.36
N GLY A 10 2.20 7.62 -4.34
CA GLY A 10 3.32 8.46 -4.77
C GLY A 10 4.17 7.85 -5.89
N ALA A 11 5.40 8.35 -6.03
CA ALA A 11 6.27 8.02 -7.16
C ALA A 11 6.56 6.51 -7.27
N GLY A 12 6.33 5.94 -8.45
CA GLY A 12 6.46 4.48 -8.68
C GLY A 12 5.39 3.65 -7.97
N GLY A 13 4.36 4.31 -7.43
CA GLY A 13 3.19 3.70 -6.84
C GLY A 13 2.14 3.23 -7.85
N MET A 14 1.10 2.59 -7.35
CA MET A 14 -0.08 2.18 -8.09
C MET A 14 -1.30 2.33 -7.19
N GLY A 15 -2.50 2.29 -7.78
CA GLY A 15 -3.76 2.45 -7.06
C GLY A 15 -4.27 3.89 -7.08
N SER A 16 -5.44 4.08 -6.48
CA SER A 16 -6.13 5.34 -6.35
C SER A 16 -5.57 6.13 -5.17
N GLU A 17 -5.10 7.34 -5.47
CA GLU A 17 -4.72 8.36 -4.49
C GLU A 17 -5.83 9.43 -4.33
N LEU A 18 -7.02 9.17 -4.88
CA LEU A 18 -8.17 10.07 -4.71
C LEU A 18 -8.57 10.17 -3.23
N PRO A 19 -8.97 11.37 -2.76
CA PRO A 19 -9.49 11.53 -1.41
C PRO A 19 -10.75 10.70 -1.17
N ASP A 20 -10.94 10.22 0.06
CA ASP A 20 -12.13 9.47 0.50
C ASP A 20 -13.45 10.09 0.03
N ALA A 21 -13.59 11.42 0.14
CA ALA A 21 -14.81 12.12 -0.26
C ALA A 21 -15.15 11.89 -1.74
N GLU A 22 -14.15 11.87 -2.62
CA GLU A 22 -14.34 11.63 -4.05
C GLU A 22 -14.73 10.18 -4.32
N LEU A 23 -14.06 9.23 -3.64
CA LEU A 23 -14.36 7.80 -3.73
C LEU A 23 -15.80 7.49 -3.27
N TYR A 24 -16.25 8.12 -2.18
CA TYR A 24 -17.63 7.98 -1.70
C TYR A 24 -18.64 8.63 -2.64
N LEU A 25 -18.29 9.75 -3.28
CA LEU A 25 -19.15 10.42 -4.25
C LEU A 25 -19.31 9.60 -5.54
N THR A 26 -18.23 9.02 -6.06
CA THR A 26 -18.23 8.25 -7.31
C THR A 26 -18.62 6.79 -7.11
N GLY A 27 -18.46 6.26 -5.89
CA GLY A 27 -18.75 4.86 -5.55
C GLY A 27 -17.76 3.85 -6.14
N GLY A 28 -16.57 4.28 -6.56
CA GLY A 28 -15.57 3.44 -7.22
C GLY A 28 -14.17 3.55 -6.60
N LEU A 29 -13.45 2.43 -6.56
CA LEU A 29 -12.09 2.36 -5.99
C LEU A 29 -10.96 2.46 -7.04
N HIS A 30 -11.32 2.61 -8.32
CA HIS A 30 -10.38 2.89 -9.41
C HIS A 30 -9.12 1.99 -9.47
N GLY A 31 -9.27 0.69 -9.17
CA GLY A 31 -8.15 -0.28 -9.18
C GLY A 31 -7.60 -0.65 -7.80
N GLY A 32 -8.06 0.01 -6.72
CA GLY A 32 -7.66 -0.25 -5.33
C GLY A 32 -7.06 0.99 -4.67
N LEU A 33 -7.13 1.10 -3.34
CA LEU A 33 -6.66 2.27 -2.60
C LEU A 33 -5.16 2.22 -2.36
N ALA A 34 -4.47 3.31 -2.67
CA ALA A 34 -3.06 3.49 -2.37
C ALA A 34 -2.87 4.24 -1.05
N TYR A 35 -1.86 3.86 -0.28
CA TYR A 35 -1.57 4.49 1.01
C TYR A 35 -0.15 5.03 1.05
N THR A 36 0.04 6.13 1.75
CA THR A 36 1.33 6.61 2.24
C THR A 36 1.72 5.87 3.51
N ASP A 37 2.99 5.92 3.90
CA ASP A 37 3.47 5.34 5.16
C ASP A 37 2.85 6.04 6.38
N ASP A 38 2.67 7.36 6.32
CA ASP A 38 2.00 8.13 7.38
C ASP A 38 0.53 7.71 7.58
N GLU A 39 -0.21 7.46 6.50
CA GLU A 39 -1.59 6.96 6.59
C GLU A 39 -1.64 5.57 7.22
N LEU A 40 -0.73 4.67 6.83
CA LEU A 40 -0.65 3.33 7.42
C LEU A 40 -0.34 3.40 8.92
N ARG A 41 0.64 4.21 9.33
CA ARG A 41 0.95 4.42 10.76
C ARG A 41 -0.21 4.99 11.54
N ARG A 42 -1.01 5.85 10.92
CA ARG A 42 -2.23 6.39 11.53
C ARG A 42 -3.32 5.32 11.66
N VAL A 43 -3.60 4.54 10.62
CA VAL A 43 -4.64 3.49 10.62
C VAL A 43 -4.30 2.40 11.64
N PHE A 44 -3.02 2.02 11.72
CA PHE A 44 -2.54 0.95 12.60
C PHE A 44 -1.88 1.46 13.89
N SER A 45 -2.20 2.69 14.33
CA SER A 45 -1.57 3.32 15.50
C SER A 45 -1.78 2.56 16.83
N GLY A 46 -2.70 1.59 16.85
CA GLY A 46 -2.92 0.69 17.98
C GLY A 46 -1.98 -0.53 18.01
N LEU A 47 -1.13 -0.70 17.01
CA LEU A 47 -0.15 -1.77 16.90
C LEU A 47 1.28 -1.21 17.01
N THR A 48 2.22 -2.06 17.42
CA THR A 48 3.64 -1.75 17.35
C THR A 48 4.15 -2.06 15.95
N GLU A 49 4.66 -1.05 15.23
CA GLU A 49 5.32 -1.23 13.93
C GLU A 49 6.57 -2.12 14.10
N ILE A 50 6.63 -3.21 13.32
CA ILE A 50 7.81 -4.08 13.25
C ILE A 50 8.58 -3.79 11.96
N GLU A 51 7.85 -3.67 10.84
CA GLU A 51 8.40 -3.39 9.51
C GLU A 51 7.36 -2.62 8.71
N LEU A 52 7.80 -1.60 7.96
CA LEU A 52 6.98 -0.87 6.98
C LEU A 52 7.90 -0.39 5.86
N ARG A 53 7.85 -1.07 4.71
CA ARG A 53 8.67 -0.72 3.55
C ARG A 53 8.00 -1.09 2.23
N ARG A 54 8.47 -0.51 1.14
CA ARG A 54 8.13 -1.01 -0.21
C ARG A 54 8.68 -2.43 -0.38
N MET A 55 7.97 -3.24 -1.15
CA MET A 55 8.51 -4.51 -1.60
C MET A 55 9.75 -4.28 -2.47
N THR A 56 10.68 -5.22 -2.41
CA THR A 56 11.81 -5.27 -3.33
C THR A 56 11.31 -5.78 -4.67
N ASP A 57 11.75 -5.19 -5.78
CA ASP A 57 11.44 -5.72 -7.11
C ASP A 57 12.17 -7.06 -7.29
N GLU A 58 11.41 -8.14 -7.47
CA GLU A 58 11.95 -9.49 -7.60
C GLU A 58 12.05 -9.88 -9.07
N ALA A 59 13.15 -10.53 -9.45
CA ALA A 59 13.32 -11.00 -10.82
C ALA A 59 12.25 -12.06 -11.17
N PRO A 60 11.87 -12.22 -12.45
CA PRO A 60 10.85 -13.19 -12.86
C PRO A 60 11.13 -14.65 -12.45
N GLU A 61 12.41 -15.02 -12.34
CA GLU A 61 12.89 -16.33 -11.89
C GLU A 61 13.03 -16.46 -10.36
N SER A 62 12.80 -15.38 -9.61
CA SER A 62 12.88 -15.37 -8.15
C SER A 62 11.83 -16.32 -7.55
N PRO A 63 12.16 -17.09 -6.50
CA PRO A 63 11.16 -17.83 -5.75
C PRO A 63 10.29 -16.92 -4.87
N LEU A 64 10.59 -15.62 -4.80
CA LEU A 64 9.89 -14.63 -4.00
C LEU A 64 9.04 -13.73 -4.89
N PHE A 65 7.97 -13.17 -4.30
CA PHE A 65 7.17 -12.14 -4.94
C PHE A 65 7.55 -10.78 -4.35
N GLY A 66 7.73 -9.79 -5.22
CA GLY A 66 7.93 -8.42 -4.79
C GLY A 66 7.76 -7.44 -5.94
N GLU A 67 6.95 -6.42 -5.68
CA GLU A 67 6.60 -5.38 -6.65
C GLU A 67 6.75 -4.00 -5.98
N PRO A 68 7.58 -3.09 -6.50
CA PRO A 68 7.93 -1.85 -5.80
C PRO A 68 6.75 -0.89 -5.59
N PHE A 69 5.64 -1.10 -6.30
CA PHE A 69 4.39 -0.37 -6.12
C PHE A 69 3.53 -0.88 -4.94
N LEU A 70 3.97 -1.92 -4.22
CA LEU A 70 3.31 -2.48 -3.05
C LEU A 70 4.08 -2.22 -1.75
N TRP A 71 3.34 -2.10 -0.66
CA TRP A 71 3.86 -2.17 0.72
C TRP A 71 4.00 -3.61 1.18
N ALA A 72 5.02 -3.87 2.00
CA ALA A 72 5.10 -4.99 2.94
C ALA A 72 5.17 -4.41 4.35
N ALA A 73 4.14 -4.68 5.16
CA ALA A 73 3.97 -4.19 6.52
C ALA A 73 3.33 -5.26 7.42
#